data_AF-A0A0B9H5X8-F1
#
_entry.id   AF-A0A0B9H5X8-F1
#
_cell.length_a   1.000
_cell.length_b   1.000
_cell.length_c   1.000
_cell.angle_alpha   90.00
_cell.angle_beta   90.00
_cell.angle_gamma   90.00
#
_symmetry.space_group_name_H-M   'P 1'
#
loop_
_entity.id
_entity.type
_entity.pdbx_description
1 polymer ?
#
loop_
_entity_poly.entity_id
_entity_poly.type
_entity_poly.pdbx_seq_one_letter_code
_entity_poly.pdbx_strand_id
1 'polypeptide(L)'
;MDCVDFEGIKRDVSHKVVDIFESFEEHNNRLPTMEEFRLLFNNEAEQYIGPNEMLKMKPGSVLHDKLQEREQKLWRAVNELEAEQRFLRSETY
;
A
#
# COMPACT_ATOMS: atom_id res chain seq x y z
N MET A 1 17.15 -15.04 -8.82
CA MET A 1 16.91 -13.59 -8.97
C MET A 1 15.67 -13.32 -8.14
N ASP A 2 15.87 -13.18 -6.83
CA ASP A 2 14.81 -13.31 -5.84
C ASP A 2 14.90 -12.12 -4.91
N CYS A 3 14.56 -10.95 -5.43
CA CYS A 3 14.36 -9.80 -4.58
C CYS A 3 13.13 -9.09 -5.12
N VAL A 4 12.00 -9.32 -4.48
CA VAL A 4 10.91 -8.36 -4.54
C VAL A 4 11.43 -7.16 -3.74
N ASP A 5 12.25 -6.35 -4.40
CA ASP A 5 12.92 -5.21 -3.79
C ASP A 5 11.86 -4.23 -3.30
N PHE A 6 12.08 -3.67 -2.12
CA PHE A 6 11.21 -2.67 -1.51
C PHE A 6 10.92 -1.51 -2.49
N GLU A 7 11.91 -1.10 -3.27
CA GLU A 7 11.75 -0.09 -4.33
C GLU A 7 10.83 -0.54 -5.47
N GLY A 8 10.87 -1.83 -5.84
CA GLY A 8 9.96 -2.41 -6.83
C GLY A 8 8.52 -2.36 -6.33
N ILE A 9 8.28 -2.75 -5.08
CA ILE A 9 6.96 -2.66 -4.44
C ILE A 9 6.51 -1.20 -4.37
N LYS A 10 7.38 -0.30 -3.89
CA LYS A 10 7.07 1.13 -3.77
C LYS A 10 6.69 1.74 -5.12
N ARG A 11 7.40 1.39 -6.20
CA ARG A 11 7.08 1.88 -7.54
C ARG A 11 5.74 1.34 -8.05
N ASP A 12 5.46 0.07 -7.79
CA ASP A 12 4.21 -0.59 -8.19
C ASP A 12 2.99 0.04 -7.50
N VAL A 13 3.10 0.30 -6.19
CA VAL A 13 2.02 0.94 -5.42
C VAL A 13 1.96 2.45 -5.56
N SER A 14 3.05 3.12 -5.93
CA SER A 14 3.12 4.59 -6.00
C SER A 14 2.05 5.17 -6.91
N HIS A 15 1.88 4.61 -8.11
CA HIS A 15 0.82 5.03 -9.02
C HIS A 15 -0.58 4.85 -8.41
N LYS A 16 -0.81 3.73 -7.70
CA LYS A 16 -2.09 3.45 -7.07
C LYS A 16 -2.37 4.39 -5.90
N VAL A 17 -1.38 4.71 -5.07
CA VAL A 17 -1.53 5.66 -3.97
C VAL A 17 -1.90 7.05 -4.51
N VAL A 18 -1.21 7.50 -5.56
CA VAL A 18 -1.52 8.78 -6.23
C VAL A 18 -2.95 8.78 -6.76
N ASP A 19 -3.34 7.74 -7.51
CA ASP A 19 -4.67 7.58 -8.09
C ASP A 19 -5.80 7.57 -7.05
N ILE A 20 -5.60 6.91 -5.89
CA ILE A 20 -6.55 6.94 -4.77
C ILE A 20 -6.72 8.36 -4.24
N PHE A 21 -5.62 9.07 -4.05
CA PHE A 21 -5.66 10.44 -3.55
C PHE A 21 -6.31 11.40 -4.54
N GLU A 22 -5.94 11.34 -5.82
CA GLU A 22 -6.53 12.16 -6.89
C GLU A 22 -8.02 11.88 -7.04
N SER A 23 -8.41 10.60 -7.12
CA SER A 23 -9.81 10.21 -7.20
C SER A 23 -10.59 10.68 -5.98
N PHE A 24 -10.05 10.53 -4.77
CA PHE A 24 -10.75 10.93 -3.55
C PHE A 24 -10.90 12.45 -3.46
N GLU A 25 -9.85 13.19 -3.83
CA GLU A 25 -9.82 14.65 -3.86
C GLU A 25 -10.80 15.20 -4.90
N GLU A 26 -10.88 14.63 -6.11
CA GLU A 26 -11.84 15.01 -7.14
C GLU A 26 -13.29 14.83 -6.68
N HIS A 27 -13.59 13.71 -6.00
CA HIS A 27 -14.95 13.40 -5.54
C HIS A 27 -15.36 14.16 -4.27
N ASN A 28 -14.42 14.44 -3.36
CA ASN A 28 -14.74 14.97 -2.02
C ASN A 28 -14.20 16.38 -1.75
N ASN A 29 -13.42 16.96 -2.68
CA ASN A 29 -12.69 18.22 -2.50
C ASN A 29 -11.84 18.25 -1.21
N ARG A 30 -11.33 17.10 -0.79
CA ARG A 30 -10.50 16.93 0.42
C ARG A 30 -9.60 15.71 0.29
N LEU A 31 -8.59 15.65 1.14
CA LEU A 31 -7.72 14.48 1.24
C LEU A 31 -8.36 13.34 2.03
N PRO A 32 -8.07 12.07 1.68
CA PRO A 32 -8.49 10.93 2.48
C PRO A 32 -7.78 10.95 3.85
N THR A 33 -8.53 10.61 4.90
CA THR A 33 -7.95 10.35 6.23
C THR A 33 -7.10 9.08 6.18
N MET A 34 -6.28 8.83 7.21
CA MET A 34 -5.47 7.61 7.28
C MET A 34 -6.33 6.34 7.21
N GLU A 35 -7.49 6.37 7.88
CA GLU A 35 -8.42 5.24 7.91
C GLU A 35 -9.09 5.02 6.55
N GLU A 36 -9.55 6.09 5.90
CA GLU A 36 -10.19 6.01 4.58
C GLU A 36 -9.20 5.52 3.52
N PHE A 37 -8.00 6.10 3.50
CA PHE A 37 -6.94 5.66 2.60
C PHE A 37 -6.58 4.18 2.84
N ARG A 38 -6.46 3.77 4.11
CA ARG A 38 -6.15 2.38 4.45
C ARG A 38 -7.25 1.43 3.99
N LEU A 39 -8.52 1.80 4.12
CA LEU A 39 -9.65 1.03 3.61
C LEU A 39 -9.62 0.91 2.09
N LEU A 40 -9.44 2.03 1.38
CA LEU A 40 -9.36 2.08 -0.07
C LEU A 40 -8.20 1.24 -0.60
N PHE A 41 -7.02 1.39 0.01
CA PHE A 41 -5.84 0.63 -0.37
C PHE A 41 -5.94 -0.84 0.02
N ASN A 42 -6.52 -1.19 1.17
CA ASN A 42 -6.66 -2.58 1.61
C ASN A 42 -7.45 -3.44 0.62
N ASN A 43 -8.45 -2.85 -0.05
CA ASN A 43 -9.21 -3.52 -1.10
C ASN A 43 -8.32 -3.91 -2.31
N GLU A 44 -7.28 -3.13 -2.57
CA GLU A 44 -6.32 -3.37 -3.65
C GLU A 44 -5.08 -4.13 -3.17
N ALA A 45 -4.77 -4.11 -1.87
CA ALA A 45 -3.59 -4.70 -1.27
C ALA A 45 -3.51 -6.22 -1.51
N GLU A 46 -4.64 -6.90 -1.60
CA GLU A 46 -4.71 -8.33 -1.95
C GLU A 46 -4.03 -8.65 -3.29
N GLN A 47 -4.02 -7.71 -4.24
CA GLN A 47 -3.36 -7.88 -5.54
C GLN A 47 -1.82 -7.86 -5.41
N TYR A 48 -1.29 -7.17 -4.41
CA TYR A 48 0.16 -7.01 -4.19
C TYR A 48 0.73 -8.03 -3.18
N ILE A 49 -0.05 -8.42 -2.18
CA ILE A 49 0.34 -9.40 -1.14
C ILE A 49 0.09 -10.83 -1.64
N GLY A 50 -0.93 -11.02 -2.48
CA GLY A 50 -1.44 -12.33 -2.88
C GLY A 50 -2.73 -12.68 -2.13
N PRO A 51 -3.46 -13.72 -2.58
CA PRO A 51 -4.75 -14.07 -1.99
C PRO A 51 -4.60 -14.38 -0.51
N ASN A 52 -5.50 -13.80 0.30
CA ASN A 52 -5.57 -13.96 1.75
C ASN A 52 -5.69 -15.44 2.20
N GLU A 53 -6.07 -16.34 1.29
CA GLU A 53 -6.03 -17.79 1.49
C GLU A 53 -4.62 -18.34 1.73
N MET A 54 -3.57 -17.71 1.18
CA MET A 54 -2.19 -18.11 1.47
C MET A 54 -1.72 -17.65 2.86
N LEU A 55 -2.30 -16.59 3.43
CA LEU A 55 -2.06 -16.16 4.82
C LEU A 55 -2.73 -17.08 5.84
N LYS A 56 -3.75 -17.86 5.43
CA LYS A 56 -4.33 -18.94 6.24
C LYS A 56 -3.49 -20.23 6.26
N MET A 57 -2.36 -20.28 5.55
CA MET A 57 -1.42 -21.40 5.66
C MET A 57 -0.84 -21.47 7.07
N LYS A 58 -0.46 -22.69 7.49
CA LYS A 58 0.03 -22.94 8.86
C LYS A 58 1.13 -21.92 9.24
N PRO A 59 0.97 -21.21 10.37
CA PRO A 59 2.01 -20.33 10.88
C PRO A 59 3.30 -21.13 11.07
N GLY A 60 4.43 -20.57 10.62
CA GLY A 60 5.74 -21.24 10.63
C GLY A 60 6.18 -21.87 9.30
N SER A 61 5.37 -21.78 8.24
CA SER A 61 5.79 -22.16 6.89
C SER A 61 6.65 -21.05 6.24
N VAL A 62 7.71 -21.42 5.52
CA VAL A 62 8.58 -20.45 4.79
C VAL A 62 7.79 -19.54 3.85
N LEU A 63 6.70 -20.04 3.27
CA LEU A 63 5.80 -19.24 2.42
C LEU A 63 5.03 -18.18 3.22
N HIS A 64 4.57 -18.50 4.43
CA HIS A 64 3.88 -17.54 5.31
C HIS A 64 4.82 -16.42 5.75
N ASP A 65 6.06 -16.76 6.13
CA ASP A 65 7.07 -15.78 6.53
C ASP A 65 7.40 -14.81 5.39
N LYS A 66 7.55 -15.33 4.17
CA LYS A 66 7.76 -14.51 2.95
C LYS A 66 6.57 -13.60 2.62
N LEU A 67 5.33 -14.09 2.79
CA LEU A 67 4.13 -13.28 2.56
C LEU A 67 3.99 -12.17 3.60
N GLN A 68 4.27 -12.49 4.86
CA GLN A 68 4.26 -11.53 5.96
C GLN A 68 5.36 -10.47 5.77
N GLU A 69 6.56 -10.85 5.34
CA GLU A 69 7.62 -9.90 5.01
C GLU A 69 7.20 -8.97 3.85
N ARG A 70 6.56 -9.53 2.82
CA ARG A 70 6.07 -8.76 1.67
C ARG A 70 4.95 -7.79 2.07
N GLU A 71 4.01 -8.23 2.91
CA GLU A 71 2.97 -7.37 3.46
C GLU A 71 3.57 -6.22 4.28
N GLN A 72 4.54 -6.50 5.14
CA GLN A 72 5.22 -5.44 5.91
C GLN A 72 5.94 -4.44 5.00
N LYS A 73 6.64 -4.91 3.97
CA LYS A 73 7.29 -4.04 2.97
C LYS A 73 6.28 -3.21 2.20
N LEU A 74 5.14 -3.80 1.82
CA LEU A 74 4.04 -3.11 1.15
C LEU A 74 3.47 -1.99 2.02
N TRP A 75 3.04 -2.31 3.24
CA TRP A 75 2.49 -1.31 4.14
C TRP A 75 3.49 -0.21 4.48
N ARG A 76 4.78 -0.54 4.59
CA ARG A 76 5.82 0.47 4.77
C ARG A 76 5.90 1.42 3.57
N ALA A 77 5.95 0.89 2.35
CA ALA A 77 5.99 1.70 1.13
C ALA A 77 4.74 2.57 1.01
N VAL A 78 3.57 2.01 1.30
CA VAL A 78 2.28 2.70 1.29
C VAL A 78 2.23 3.84 2.30
N ASN A 79 2.72 3.64 3.52
CA ASN A 79 2.81 4.70 4.54
C ASN A 79 3.76 5.82 4.12
N GLU A 80 4.92 5.50 3.52
CA GLU A 80 5.84 6.51 3.01
C GLU A 80 5.19 7.33 1.89
N LEU A 81 4.59 6.68 0.90
CA LEU A 81 3.93 7.35 -0.21
C LEU A 81 2.74 8.20 0.25
N GLU A 82 1.95 7.69 1.19
CA GLU A 82 0.84 8.42 1.81
C GLU A 82 1.35 9.71 2.46
N ALA A 83 2.39 9.61 3.31
CA ALA A 83 3.01 10.75 3.94
C ALA A 83 3.60 11.74 2.92
N GLU A 84 4.25 11.25 1.86
CA GLU A 84 4.76 12.07 0.75
C GLU A 84 3.61 12.81 0.05
N GLN A 85 2.50 12.13 -0.27
CA GLN A 85 1.32 12.75 -0.90
C GLN A 85 0.68 13.82 -0.02
N ARG A 86 0.58 13.59 1.28
CA ARG A 86 0.08 14.61 2.22
C ARG A 86 1.03 15.78 2.33
N PHE A 87 2.33 15.53 2.46
CA PHE A 87 3.34 16.58 2.58
C PHE A 87 3.35 17.49 1.34
N LEU A 88 3.40 16.91 0.14
CA LEU A 88 3.35 17.66 -1.13
C LEU A 88 2.12 18.56 -1.23
N ARG A 89 0.96 18.04 -0.82
CA ARG A 89 -0.30 18.80 -0.86
C ARG A 89 -0.45 19.79 0.30
N SER A 90 0.18 19.55 1.44
CA SER A 90 0.25 20.52 2.55
C SER A 90 1.21 21.68 2.27
N GLU A 91 2.29 21.48 1.51
CA GLU A 91 3.19 22.57 1.10
C GLU A 91 2.63 23.46 -0.02
N THR A 92 1.55 23.03 -0.68
CA THR A 92 0.93 23.79 -1.79
C THR A 92 -0.11 24.82 -1.32
N TYR A 93 -0.34 24.95 0.00
CA TYR A 93 -1.31 25.89 0.60
C TYR A 93 -0.67 26.96 1.49
#